data_AF-A0A2J2HDQ8-F1
#
_entry.id   AF-A0A2J2HDQ8-F1
#
_cell.length_a   1.000
_cell.length_b   1.000
_cell.length_c   1.000
_cell.angle_alpha   90.00
_cell.angle_beta   90.00
_cell.angle_gamma   90.00
#
_symmetry.space_group_name_H-M   'P 1'
#
loop_
_entity.id
_entity.type
_entity.pdbx_description
1 polymer ?
#
loop_
_entity_poly.entity_id
_entity_poly.type
_entity_poly.pdbx_seq_one_letter_code
_entity_poly.pdbx_strand_id
1 'polypeptide(L)'
;MPRWDMDYIIGLTLRYGVIISIALILIGIVLFHVKGEALGCSENLVMSPTSPINTTVIPPGYALSRLPYLDPLSFVILGLMVLIATPVLRVALGVASFAMERDWLYVLITTVVFINLMLAIFILPSIMHLHANYQLLRILCPQR
;
A
#
# COMPACT_ATOMS: atom_id res chain seq x y z
N MET A 1 -9.17 38.28 -7.20
CA MET A 1 -9.09 37.26 -6.13
C MET A 1 -7.96 36.29 -6.50
N PRO A 2 -6.90 36.16 -5.68
CA PRO A 2 -5.70 35.41 -6.08
C PRO A 2 -6.02 33.92 -6.05
N ARG A 3 -6.01 33.25 -7.21
CA ARG A 3 -6.23 31.80 -7.40
C ARG A 3 -5.00 30.97 -6.99
N TRP A 4 -4.18 31.50 -6.10
CA TRP A 4 -2.89 30.92 -5.76
C TRP A 4 -3.06 29.89 -4.64
N ASP A 5 -2.63 28.68 -5.00
CA ASP A 5 -1.95 27.68 -4.18
C ASP A 5 -2.66 26.36 -3.88
N MET A 6 -3.95 26.17 -4.18
CA MET A 6 -4.55 24.82 -4.01
C MET A 6 -4.02 23.81 -5.04
N ASP A 7 -3.96 24.18 -6.31
CA ASP A 7 -3.38 23.33 -7.36
C ASP A 7 -1.89 23.04 -7.09
N TYR A 8 -1.19 24.03 -6.52
CA TYR A 8 0.21 23.90 -6.11
C TYR A 8 0.36 22.95 -4.91
N ILE A 9 -0.46 23.08 -3.87
CA ILE A 9 -0.46 22.21 -2.68
C ILE A 9 -0.81 20.78 -3.06
N ILE A 10 -1.78 20.58 -3.96
CA ILE A 10 -2.12 19.26 -4.50
C ILE A 10 -0.88 18.70 -5.20
N GLY A 11 -0.33 19.40 -6.20
CA GLY A 11 0.85 18.94 -6.93
C GLY A 11 2.07 18.65 -6.05
N LEU A 12 2.29 19.46 -5.02
CA LEU A 12 3.39 19.32 -4.07
C LEU A 12 3.21 18.10 -3.16
N THR A 13 2.00 17.88 -2.66
CA THR A 13 1.65 16.72 -1.83
C THR A 13 1.86 15.42 -2.61
N LEU A 14 1.47 15.37 -3.89
CA LEU A 14 1.72 14.21 -4.75
C LEU A 14 3.22 13.93 -4.91
N ARG A 15 4.00 14.97 -5.19
CA ARG A 15 5.42 14.82 -5.52
C ARG A 15 6.20 14.34 -4.32
N TYR A 16 5.94 14.90 -3.13
CA TYR A 16 6.57 14.43 -1.90
C TYR A 16 6.11 13.01 -1.53
N GLY A 17 4.83 12.67 -1.67
CA GLY A 17 4.34 11.32 -1.37
C GLY A 17 5.06 10.23 -2.18
N VAL A 18 5.21 10.44 -3.49
CA VAL A 18 5.93 9.49 -4.36
C VAL A 18 7.44 9.46 -4.05
N ILE A 19 8.07 10.62 -3.86
CA ILE A 19 9.52 10.68 -3.53
C ILE A 19 9.80 9.96 -2.22
N ILE A 20 8.98 10.16 -1.19
CA ILE A 20 9.11 9.49 0.11
C ILE A 20 8.93 7.98 -0.05
N SER A 21 7.93 7.54 -0.82
CA SER A 21 7.72 6.12 -1.10
C SER A 21 8.94 5.48 -1.77
N ILE A 22 9.48 6.12 -2.81
CA ILE A 22 10.67 5.63 -3.52
C ILE A 22 11.87 5.56 -2.57
N ALA A 23 12.10 6.59 -1.76
CA ALA A 23 13.19 6.60 -0.79
C ALA A 23 13.07 5.44 0.21
N LEU A 24 11.89 5.18 0.76
CA LEU A 24 11.64 4.07 1.67
C LEU A 24 11.89 2.70 1.02
N ILE A 25 11.44 2.51 -0.22
CA ILE A 25 11.66 1.27 -0.97
C ILE A 25 13.16 1.08 -1.24
N LEU A 26 13.87 2.12 -1.68
CA LEU A 26 15.31 2.05 -1.92
C LEU A 26 16.09 1.71 -0.66
N ILE A 27 15.75 2.31 0.48
CA ILE A 27 16.34 1.98 1.78
C ILE A 27 16.12 0.50 2.10
N GLY A 28 14.90 -0.01 1.92
CA GLY A 28 14.59 -1.43 2.14
C GLY A 28 15.40 -2.36 1.23
N ILE A 29 15.56 -2.03 -0.05
CA ILE A 29 16.36 -2.82 -1.01
C ILE A 29 17.86 -2.79 -0.64
N VAL A 30 18.39 -1.63 -0.29
CA VAL A 30 19.80 -1.51 0.14
C VAL A 30 20.04 -2.32 1.41
N LEU A 31 19.13 -2.24 2.38
CA LEU A 31 19.22 -2.98 3.63
C LEU A 31 19.12 -4.50 3.40
N PHE A 32 18.33 -4.93 2.41
CA PHE A 32 18.25 -6.33 1.99
C PHE A 32 19.61 -6.82 1.48
N HIS A 33 20.29 -6.01 0.66
CA HIS A 33 21.61 -6.36 0.14
C HIS A 33 22.69 -6.42 1.24
N VAL A 34 22.60 -5.54 2.25
CA VAL A 34 23.58 -5.51 3.35
C VAL A 34 23.36 -6.64 4.36
N LYS A 35 22.10 -7.00 4.65
CA LYS A 35 21.77 -8.01 5.66
C LYS A 35 21.67 -9.44 5.11
N GLY A 36 21.37 -9.62 3.82
CA GLY A 36 21.18 -10.96 3.24
C GLY A 36 20.03 -11.76 3.88
N GLU A 37 19.15 -11.12 4.65
CA GLU A 37 18.04 -11.77 5.32
C GLU A 37 16.81 -10.86 5.28
N ALA A 38 15.64 -11.44 5.02
CA ALA A 38 14.36 -10.78 5.22
C ALA A 38 13.57 -11.54 6.28
N LEU A 39 13.04 -10.83 7.29
CA LEU A 39 12.27 -11.38 8.42
C LEU A 39 13.04 -12.33 9.37
N GLY A 40 14.38 -12.33 9.34
CA GLY A 40 15.21 -13.27 10.12
C GLY A 40 15.23 -14.68 9.52
N CYS A 41 14.93 -14.80 8.23
CA CYS A 41 15.05 -16.03 7.45
C CYS A 41 16.06 -15.82 6.32
N SER A 42 16.97 -16.78 6.16
CA SER A 42 18.00 -16.83 5.12
C SER A 42 17.41 -16.84 3.70
N GLU A 43 18.18 -16.29 2.75
CA GLU A 43 17.93 -16.02 1.32
C GLU A 43 17.15 -17.12 0.56
N ASN A 44 17.27 -18.36 1.01
CA ASN A 44 16.77 -19.56 0.34
C ASN A 44 15.24 -19.74 0.45
N LEU A 45 14.59 -19.13 1.46
CA LEU A 45 13.14 -19.26 1.66
C LEU A 45 12.32 -18.13 1.03
N VAL A 46 12.95 -16.99 0.71
CA VAL A 46 12.27 -15.81 0.15
C VAL A 46 12.14 -15.91 -1.38
N MET A 47 13.05 -16.63 -2.05
CA MET A 47 13.02 -16.87 -3.50
C MET A 47 12.39 -18.21 -3.92
N SER A 48 12.00 -19.07 -2.97
CA SER A 48 11.39 -20.36 -3.30
C SER A 48 9.86 -20.22 -3.45
N PRO A 49 9.25 -20.64 -4.58
CA PRO A 49 7.79 -20.61 -4.79
C PRO A 49 6.99 -21.50 -3.82
N THR A 50 7.67 -22.26 -2.95
CA THR A 50 7.13 -23.29 -2.06
C THR A 50 7.55 -23.10 -0.60
N SER A 51 7.90 -21.88 -0.17
CA SER A 51 8.02 -21.60 1.27
C SER A 51 6.63 -21.45 1.91
N PRO A 52 6.35 -22.12 3.05
CA PRO A 52 5.10 -21.95 3.80
C PRO A 52 4.90 -20.55 4.37
N ILE A 53 5.89 -19.67 4.23
CA ILE A 53 5.81 -18.26 4.61
C ILE A 53 5.25 -17.49 3.41
N ASN A 54 3.95 -17.68 3.23
CA ASN A 54 3.18 -17.02 2.22
C ASN A 54 3.20 -15.49 2.50
N THR A 55 3.99 -14.74 1.72
CA THR A 55 4.07 -13.27 1.75
C THR A 55 2.72 -12.60 1.44
N THR A 56 1.75 -13.37 0.95
CA THR A 56 0.34 -12.98 0.79
C THR A 56 -0.40 -12.77 2.13
N VAL A 57 0.16 -13.26 3.25
CA VAL A 57 -0.55 -13.37 4.55
C VAL A 57 0.13 -12.57 5.66
N ILE A 58 1.21 -11.83 5.38
CA ILE A 58 1.85 -11.03 6.42
C ILE A 58 0.98 -9.78 6.64
N PRO A 59 0.32 -9.65 7.81
CA PRO A 59 -0.50 -8.49 8.08
C PRO A 59 0.40 -7.25 8.06
N PRO A 60 -0.03 -6.12 7.49
CA PRO A 60 0.75 -4.87 7.51
C PRO A 60 1.13 -4.45 8.94
N GLY A 61 0.35 -4.85 9.96
CA GLY A 61 0.68 -4.66 11.37
C GLY A 61 1.91 -5.44 11.86
N TYR A 62 2.21 -6.62 11.30
CA TYR A 62 3.41 -7.41 11.65
C TYR A 62 4.68 -6.82 11.03
N ALA A 63 4.57 -6.18 9.86
CA ALA A 63 5.67 -5.43 9.27
C ALA A 63 6.01 -4.16 10.08
N LEU A 64 4.98 -3.49 10.64
CA LEU A 64 5.15 -2.31 11.49
C LEU A 64 5.74 -2.64 12.87
N SER A 65 5.43 -3.79 13.47
CA SER A 65 6.00 -4.17 14.76
C SER A 65 7.48 -4.55 14.67
N ARG A 66 7.98 -4.87 13.46
CA ARG A 66 9.39 -5.18 13.19
C ARG A 66 10.23 -4.01 12.68
N LEU A 67 9.66 -2.82 12.55
CA LEU A 67 10.41 -1.57 12.29
C LEU A 67 11.64 -1.37 13.19
N PRO A 68 11.57 -1.67 14.52
CA PRO A 68 12.71 -1.48 15.41
C PRO A 68 13.90 -2.39 15.12
N TYR A 69 13.68 -3.51 14.43
CA TYR A 69 14.71 -4.51 14.14
C TYR A 69 15.49 -4.22 12.84
N LEU A 70 15.19 -3.10 12.16
CA LEU A 70 15.78 -2.76 10.87
C LEU A 70 15.61 -3.90 9.86
N ASP A 71 14.41 -4.47 9.78
CA ASP A 71 14.10 -5.51 8.81
C ASP A 71 13.92 -4.89 7.41
N PRO A 72 14.63 -5.38 6.38
CA PRO A 72 14.56 -4.83 5.02
C PRO A 72 13.13 -4.77 4.46
N LEU A 73 12.37 -5.84 4.69
CA LEU A 73 11.00 -5.98 4.20
C LEU A 73 10.05 -4.94 4.82
N SER A 74 10.26 -4.55 6.08
CA SER A 74 9.43 -3.54 6.74
C SER A 74 9.51 -2.18 6.05
N PHE A 75 10.70 -1.76 5.60
CA PHE A 75 10.87 -0.52 4.84
C PHE A 75 10.21 -0.58 3.47
N VAL A 76 10.30 -1.73 2.78
CA VAL A 76 9.63 -1.92 1.48
C VAL A 76 8.10 -1.87 1.64
N ILE A 77 7.54 -2.56 2.64
CA ILE A 77 6.10 -2.55 2.91
C ILE A 77 5.63 -1.14 3.30
N LEU A 78 6.40 -0.40 4.11
CA LEU A 78 6.10 0.99 4.40
C LEU A 78 6.10 1.87 3.14
N GLY A 79 7.12 1.75 2.31
CA GLY A 79 7.20 2.50 1.05
C GLY A 79 6.02 2.17 0.12
N LEU A 80 5.63 0.90 0.04
CA LEU A 80 4.44 0.47 -0.69
C LEU A 80 3.15 1.04 -0.10
N MET A 81 2.99 1.04 1.23
CA MET A 81 1.86 1.65 1.93
C MET A 81 1.73 3.14 1.58
N VAL A 82 2.84 3.88 1.56
CA VAL A 82 2.85 5.29 1.13
C VAL A 82 2.48 5.41 -0.36
N LEU A 83 2.98 4.53 -1.22
CA LEU A 83 2.70 4.55 -2.66
C LEU A 83 1.21 4.37 -2.95
N ILE A 84 0.55 3.42 -2.28
CA ILE A 84 -0.88 3.16 -2.43
C ILE A 84 -1.75 4.23 -1.74
N ALA A 85 -1.26 4.84 -0.65
CA ALA A 85 -1.98 5.92 0.03
C ALA A 85 -1.94 7.25 -0.75
N THR A 86 -0.87 7.51 -1.51
CA THR A 86 -0.70 8.74 -2.30
C THR A 86 -1.86 9.05 -3.27
N PRO A 87 -2.36 8.10 -4.09
CA PRO A 87 -3.52 8.36 -4.95
C PRO A 87 -4.80 8.64 -4.16
N VAL A 88 -4.98 8.04 -2.97
CA VAL A 88 -6.13 8.31 -2.09
C VAL A 88 -6.10 9.76 -1.60
N LEU A 89 -4.93 10.19 -1.08
CA LEU A 89 -4.76 11.56 -0.57
C LEU A 89 -4.99 12.60 -1.68
N ARG A 90 -4.48 12.33 -2.89
CA ARG A 90 -4.75 13.19 -4.06
C ARG A 90 -6.25 13.38 -4.31
N VAL A 91 -7.00 12.28 -4.37
CA VAL A 91 -8.43 12.36 -4.71
C VAL A 91 -9.20 13.03 -3.57
N ALA A 92 -8.85 12.76 -2.31
CA ALA A 92 -9.45 13.45 -1.16
C ALA A 92 -9.23 14.97 -1.19
N LEU A 93 -8.00 15.42 -1.49
CA LEU A 93 -7.70 16.85 -1.65
C LEU A 93 -8.44 17.45 -2.85
N GLY A 94 -8.58 16.70 -3.95
CA GLY A 94 -9.39 17.11 -5.10
C GLY A 94 -10.86 17.33 -4.72
N VAL A 95 -11.48 16.38 -4.01
CA VAL A 95 -12.87 16.49 -3.50
C VAL A 95 -13.01 17.73 -2.62
N ALA A 96 -12.05 17.97 -1.70
CA ALA A 96 -12.07 19.14 -0.82
C ALA A 96 -11.98 20.46 -1.60
N SER A 97 -11.14 20.54 -2.64
CA SER A 97 -11.01 21.71 -3.50
C SER A 97 -12.32 22.01 -4.23
N PHE A 98 -12.91 21.01 -4.90
CA PHE A 98 -14.16 21.17 -5.64
C PHE A 98 -15.36 21.50 -4.74
N ALA A 99 -15.38 20.95 -3.52
CA ALA A 99 -16.41 21.28 -2.53
C ALA A 99 -16.34 22.75 -2.10
N MET A 100 -15.13 23.29 -1.96
CA MET A 100 -14.92 24.69 -1.60
C MET A 100 -15.27 25.64 -2.75
N GLU A 101 -15.05 25.23 -4.00
CA GLU A 101 -15.48 25.95 -5.20
C GLU A 101 -16.98 25.81 -5.53
N ARG A 102 -17.74 25.03 -4.74
CA ARG A 102 -19.18 24.73 -4.95
C ARG A 102 -19.49 24.11 -6.31
N ASP A 103 -18.51 23.45 -6.93
CA ASP A 103 -18.75 22.73 -8.17
C ASP A 103 -19.28 21.31 -7.88
N TRP A 104 -20.59 21.23 -7.65
CA TRP A 104 -21.28 20.00 -7.27
C TRP A 104 -21.15 18.89 -8.31
N LEU A 105 -20.99 19.23 -9.60
CA LEU A 105 -20.80 18.24 -10.65
C LEU A 105 -19.43 17.56 -10.51
N TYR A 106 -18.38 18.35 -10.31
CA TYR A 106 -17.03 17.82 -10.10
C TYR A 106 -16.88 17.09 -8.76
N VAL A 107 -17.54 17.56 -7.70
CA VAL A 107 -17.60 16.84 -6.41
C VAL A 107 -18.21 15.45 -6.58
N LEU A 108 -19.31 15.32 -7.34
CA LEU A 108 -19.97 14.03 -7.55
C LEU A 108 -19.05 13.05 -8.31
N ILE A 109 -18.44 13.50 -9.41
CA ILE A 109 -17.53 12.66 -10.23
C ILE A 109 -16.33 12.21 -9.39
N THR A 110 -15.69 13.13 -8.69
CA THR A 110 -14.51 12.82 -7.87
C THR A 110 -14.84 11.92 -6.68
N THR A 111 -16.04 12.06 -6.09
CA THR A 111 -16.52 11.16 -5.05
C THR A 111 -16.71 9.73 -5.58
N VAL A 112 -17.26 9.56 -6.79
CA VAL A 112 -17.37 8.24 -7.43
C VAL A 112 -15.99 7.62 -7.67
N VAL A 113 -15.02 8.42 -8.12
CA VAL A 113 -13.63 7.96 -8.28
C VAL A 113 -13.01 7.58 -6.94
N PHE A 114 -13.23 8.38 -5.89
CA PHE A 114 -12.76 8.09 -4.53
C PHE A 114 -13.30 6.75 -4.01
N ILE A 115 -14.59 6.50 -4.23
CA ILE A 115 -15.23 5.22 -3.91
C ILE A 115 -14.55 4.09 -4.70
N ASN A 116 -14.36 4.25 -6.02
CA ASN A 116 -13.65 3.25 -6.82
C ASN A 116 -12.23 2.95 -6.30
N LEU A 117 -11.49 3.97 -5.85
CA LEU A 117 -10.18 3.76 -5.23
C LEU A 117 -10.29 2.98 -3.92
N MET A 118 -11.25 3.31 -3.05
CA MET A 118 -11.48 2.56 -1.82
C MET A 118 -11.88 1.10 -2.10
N LEU A 119 -12.75 0.87 -3.08
CA LEU A 119 -13.11 -0.48 -3.51
C LEU A 119 -11.86 -1.22 -4.03
N ALA A 120 -11.04 -0.60 -4.87
CA ALA A 120 -9.83 -1.22 -5.40
C ALA A 120 -8.80 -1.56 -4.29
N ILE A 121 -8.56 -0.64 -3.35
CA ILE A 121 -7.55 -0.82 -2.29
C ILE A 121 -8.01 -1.77 -1.19
N PHE A 122 -9.31 -1.81 -0.87
CA PHE A 122 -9.80 -2.59 0.26
C PHE A 122 -10.44 -3.92 -0.18
N ILE A 123 -11.27 -3.90 -1.21
CA ILE A 123 -12.09 -5.07 -1.60
C ILE A 123 -11.29 -6.08 -2.39
N LEU A 124 -10.49 -5.66 -3.38
CA LEU A 124 -9.67 -6.59 -4.17
C LEU A 124 -8.75 -7.46 -3.28
N PRO A 125 -7.91 -6.88 -2.38
CA PRO A 125 -7.07 -7.71 -1.53
C PRO A 125 -7.85 -8.53 -0.51
N SER A 126 -8.98 -8.01 0.01
CA SER A 126 -9.84 -8.79 0.93
C SER A 126 -10.44 -10.02 0.25
N ILE A 127 -10.90 -9.90 -1.00
CA ILE A 127 -11.42 -11.02 -1.79
C ILE A 127 -10.32 -12.03 -2.08
N MET A 128 -9.13 -11.57 -2.48
CA MET A 128 -8.00 -12.46 -2.77
C MET A 128 -7.56 -13.24 -1.52
N HIS A 129 -7.45 -12.60 -0.37
CA HIS A 129 -7.09 -13.27 0.89
C HIS A 129 -8.15 -14.30 1.31
N LEU A 130 -9.44 -13.97 1.14
CA LEU A 130 -10.54 -14.90 1.44
C LEU A 130 -10.50 -16.13 0.54
N HIS A 131 -10.20 -15.96 -0.76
CA HIS A 131 -10.10 -17.06 -1.72
C HIS A 131 -8.88 -17.95 -1.45
N ALA A 132 -7.73 -17.35 -1.10
CA ALA A 132 -6.54 -18.10 -0.69
C ALA A 132 -6.83 -18.97 0.55
N ASN A 133 -7.50 -18.42 1.55
CA ASN A 133 -7.84 -19.15 2.77
C ASN A 133 -8.87 -20.28 2.50
N TYR A 134 -9.83 -20.05 1.60
CA TYR A 134 -10.79 -21.07 1.14
C TYR A 134 -10.12 -22.24 0.41
N GLN A 135 -9.14 -21.95 -0.46
CA GLN A 135 -8.34 -22.99 -1.14
C GLN A 135 -7.56 -23.83 -0.13
N LEU A 136 -6.92 -23.21 0.87
CA LEU A 136 -6.21 -23.94 1.92
C LEU A 136 -7.15 -24.80 2.77
N LEU A 137 -8.34 -24.30 3.12
CA LEU A 137 -9.35 -25.08 3.87
C LEU A 137 -9.81 -26.33 3.09
N ARG A 138 -9.92 -26.23 1.77
CA ARG A 138 -10.30 -27.34 0.88
C ARG A 138 -9.22 -28.42 0.78
N ILE A 139 -7.95 -28.04 0.92
CA ILE A 139 -6.80 -28.96 0.91
C ILE A 139 -6.60 -29.63 2.28
N LEU A 140 -6.79 -28.88 3.38
CA LEU A 140 -6.64 -29.41 4.75
C LEU A 140 -7.84 -30.22 5.26
N CYS A 141 -9.05 -29.94 4.77
CA CYS A 141 -10.23 -30.75 5.02
C CYS A 141 -10.70 -31.37 3.71
N PRO A 142 -9.99 -32.40 3.20
CA PRO A 142 -10.52 -33.20 2.11
C PRO A 142 -11.76 -33.90 2.66
N GLN A 143 -12.93 -33.41 2.24
CA GLN A 143 -14.22 -34.04 2.50
C GLN A 143 -14.09 -35.55 2.21
N ARG A 144 -14.26 -36.35 3.25
CA ARG A 144 -14.46 -37.80 3.11
C ARG A 144 -15.92 -38.07 2.81
#